data_AF-A0A1B6MHW2-F1
#
_entry.id   AF-A0A1B6MHW2-F1
#
_cell.length_a   1.000
_cell.length_b   1.000
_cell.length_c   1.000
_cell.angle_alpha   90.00
_cell.angle_beta   90.00
_cell.angle_gamma   90.00
#
_symmetry.space_group_name_H-M   'P 1'
#
loop_
_entity.id
_entity.type
_entity.pdbx_description
1 polymer ?
#
loop_
_entity_poly.entity_id
_entity_poly.type
_entity_poly.pdbx_seq_one_letter_code
_entity_poly.pdbx_strand_id
1 'polypeptide(L)'
;LEKVRADHAVKESHSMAYDEMQKKGFQERQDSLTAKLVEREEALAIAERHLASLQEAVRLHNAEKKDKGEVDALKDQVKKMTDEVKSKQEHIVVGAQQVATLRTEVQKLQDTVLVLEEQAKIFQLDFEAERKARESVITEKERILEDLRHLMKRNTDLLKEVNDLRNNPPQENATPSEPGPSPRRQERTPSPPAPRPQDDVIPAPKRYFCPNPECNLMFTTLDPLQLHVITCLNLDD
;
A
#
# COMPACT_ATOMS: atom_id res chain seq x y z
N LEU A 1 -146.50 9.32 -31.87
CA LEU A 1 -145.64 8.16 -31.52
C LEU A 1 -144.25 8.24 -32.18
N GLU A 2 -144.12 8.71 -33.42
CA GLU A 2 -142.82 8.93 -34.09
C GLU A 2 -141.91 9.99 -33.45
N LYS A 3 -142.47 11.12 -33.02
CA LYS A 3 -141.69 12.24 -32.42
C LYS A 3 -140.99 11.82 -31.11
N VAL A 4 -141.67 11.04 -30.27
CA VAL A 4 -141.12 10.48 -29.02
C VAL A 4 -140.01 9.46 -29.28
N ARG A 5 -140.11 8.72 -30.39
CA ARG A 5 -139.11 7.72 -30.79
C ARG A 5 -137.84 8.39 -31.35
N ALA A 6 -138.00 9.50 -32.08
CA ALA A 6 -136.90 10.34 -32.54
C ALA A 6 -136.19 11.06 -31.37
N ASP A 7 -136.94 11.62 -30.43
CA ASP A 7 -136.37 12.29 -29.24
C ASP A 7 -135.61 11.29 -28.33
N HIS A 8 -136.07 10.04 -28.22
CA HIS A 8 -135.36 8.97 -27.50
C HIS A 8 -134.04 8.59 -28.18
N ALA A 9 -134.05 8.44 -29.51
CA ALA A 9 -132.86 8.11 -30.29
C ALA A 9 -131.79 9.22 -30.23
N VAL A 10 -132.19 10.49 -30.23
CA VAL A 10 -131.27 11.63 -30.03
C VAL A 10 -130.69 11.62 -28.62
N LYS A 11 -131.49 11.29 -27.61
CA LYS A 11 -131.03 11.22 -26.21
C LYS A 11 -130.06 10.06 -25.98
N GLU A 12 -130.31 8.89 -26.59
CA GLU A 12 -129.38 7.76 -26.62
C GLU A 12 -128.10 8.11 -27.37
N SER A 13 -128.18 8.76 -28.53
CA SER A 13 -126.99 9.21 -29.27
C SER A 13 -126.15 10.20 -28.46
N HIS A 14 -126.79 11.11 -27.72
CA HIS A 14 -126.10 12.07 -26.87
C HIS A 14 -125.51 11.41 -25.62
N SER A 15 -126.17 10.38 -25.06
CA SER A 15 -125.64 9.57 -23.96
C SER A 15 -124.43 8.76 -24.41
N MET A 16 -124.51 8.11 -25.58
CA MET A 16 -123.39 7.37 -26.15
C MET A 16 -122.20 8.27 -26.48
N ALA A 17 -122.44 9.46 -27.06
CA ALA A 17 -121.38 10.43 -27.34
C ALA A 17 -120.70 10.93 -26.05
N TYR A 18 -121.45 11.05 -24.95
CA TYR A 18 -120.90 11.42 -23.65
C TYR A 18 -120.05 10.30 -23.04
N ASP A 19 -120.53 9.05 -23.09
CA ASP A 19 -119.79 7.87 -22.65
C ASP A 19 -118.51 7.65 -23.46
N GLU A 20 -118.56 7.89 -24.77
CA GLU A 20 -117.43 7.78 -25.68
C GLU A 20 -116.39 8.89 -25.41
N MET A 21 -116.83 10.12 -25.14
CA MET A 21 -115.97 11.22 -24.71
C MET A 21 -115.30 10.91 -23.36
N GLN A 22 -116.02 10.36 -22.39
CA GLN A 22 -115.45 9.97 -21.10
C GLN A 22 -114.43 8.84 -21.24
N LYS A 23 -114.73 7.80 -22.03
CA LYS A 23 -113.80 6.71 -22.34
C LYS A 23 -112.54 7.24 -23.01
N LYS A 24 -112.68 8.14 -23.99
CA LYS A 24 -111.55 8.75 -24.69
C LYS A 24 -110.67 9.57 -23.74
N GLY A 25 -111.26 10.38 -22.86
CA GLY A 25 -110.51 11.13 -21.84
C GLY A 25 -109.88 10.26 -20.74
N PHE A 26 -110.34 9.02 -20.54
CA PHE A 26 -109.68 8.04 -19.68
C PHE A 26 -108.53 7.36 -20.42
N GLN A 27 -108.74 6.99 -21.68
CA GLN A 27 -107.73 6.40 -22.57
C GLN A 27 -106.54 7.35 -22.75
N GLU A 28 -106.78 8.64 -23.04
CA GLU A 28 -105.72 9.65 -23.20
C GLU A 28 -104.90 9.84 -21.90
N ARG A 29 -105.56 9.77 -20.73
CA ARG A 29 -104.87 9.80 -19.43
C ARG A 29 -104.03 8.54 -19.20
N GLN A 30 -104.55 7.39 -19.58
CA GLN A 30 -103.83 6.12 -19.50
C GLN A 30 -102.62 6.10 -20.43
N ASP A 31 -102.78 6.54 -21.68
CA ASP A 31 -101.70 6.62 -22.67
C ASP A 31 -100.63 7.63 -22.23
N SER A 32 -101.04 8.78 -21.67
CA SER A 32 -100.11 9.78 -21.10
C SER A 32 -99.31 9.22 -19.92
N LEU A 33 -99.95 8.48 -19.01
CA LEU A 33 -99.26 7.83 -17.90
C LEU A 33 -98.32 6.74 -18.40
N THR A 34 -98.72 5.97 -19.41
CA THR A 34 -97.90 4.92 -20.03
C THR A 34 -96.65 5.51 -20.68
N ALA A 35 -96.79 6.60 -21.44
CA ALA A 35 -95.66 7.31 -22.04
C ALA A 35 -94.66 7.83 -21.00
N LYS A 36 -95.16 8.44 -19.91
CA LYS A 36 -94.31 8.90 -18.79
C LYS A 36 -93.60 7.74 -18.10
N LEU A 37 -94.22 6.57 -18.01
CA LEU A 37 -93.63 5.40 -17.41
C LEU A 37 -92.48 4.86 -18.27
N VAL A 38 -92.69 4.79 -19.59
CA VAL A 38 -91.64 4.42 -20.58
C VAL A 38 -90.47 5.41 -20.54
N GLU A 39 -90.71 6.72 -20.56
CA GLU A 39 -89.65 7.73 -20.42
C GLU A 39 -88.84 7.56 -19.12
N ARG A 40 -89.51 7.20 -18.02
CA ARG A 40 -88.85 6.95 -16.74
C ARG A 40 -88.04 5.67 -16.75
N GLU A 41 -88.54 4.61 -17.38
CA GLU A 41 -87.80 3.35 -17.57
C GLU A 41 -86.55 3.56 -18.44
N GLU A 42 -86.66 4.33 -19.52
CA GLU A 42 -85.52 4.71 -20.38
C GLU A 42 -84.49 5.54 -19.61
N ALA A 43 -84.94 6.54 -18.85
CA ALA A 43 -84.05 7.36 -18.01
C ALA A 43 -83.35 6.52 -16.94
N LEU A 44 -84.05 5.53 -16.36
CA LEU A 44 -83.49 4.60 -15.38
C LEU A 44 -82.45 3.69 -16.03
N ALA A 45 -82.72 3.13 -17.21
CA ALA A 45 -81.76 2.31 -17.95
C ALA A 45 -80.49 3.10 -18.36
N ILE A 46 -80.62 4.39 -18.67
CA ILE A 46 -79.47 5.28 -18.93
C ILE A 46 -78.67 5.50 -17.64
N ALA A 47 -79.35 5.78 -16.52
CA ALA A 47 -78.70 5.99 -15.24
C ALA A 47 -77.95 4.73 -14.75
N GLU A 48 -78.52 3.54 -14.95
CA GLU A 48 -77.87 2.26 -14.64
C GLU A 48 -76.60 2.04 -15.47
N ARG A 49 -76.65 2.36 -16.78
CA ARG A 49 -75.46 2.33 -17.64
C ARG A 49 -74.38 3.31 -17.18
N HIS A 50 -74.75 4.53 -16.80
CA HIS A 50 -73.80 5.52 -16.28
C HIS A 50 -73.20 5.07 -14.95
N LEU A 51 -74.01 4.49 -14.06
CA LEU A 51 -73.53 3.94 -12.79
C LEU A 51 -72.52 2.81 -13.01
N ALA A 52 -72.82 1.87 -13.91
CA ALA A 52 -71.90 0.78 -14.26
C ALA A 52 -70.58 1.33 -14.84
N SER A 53 -70.63 2.33 -15.72
CA SER A 53 -69.43 2.98 -16.26
C SER A 53 -68.60 3.67 -15.18
N LEU A 54 -69.23 4.33 -14.22
CA LEU A 54 -68.53 4.97 -13.10
C LEU A 54 -67.90 3.94 -12.16
N GLN A 55 -68.60 2.84 -11.88
CA GLN A 55 -68.06 1.74 -11.09
C GLN A 55 -66.79 1.15 -11.72
N GLU A 56 -66.79 0.97 -13.05
CA GLU A 56 -65.62 0.48 -13.77
C GLU A 56 -64.46 1.49 -13.75
N ALA A 57 -64.75 2.78 -13.96
CA ALA A 57 -63.73 3.83 -13.87
C ALA A 57 -63.08 3.90 -12.47
N VAL A 58 -63.88 3.74 -11.40
CA VAL A 58 -63.37 3.68 -10.02
C VAL A 58 -62.52 2.43 -9.81
N ARG A 59 -62.93 1.28 -10.36
CA ARG A 59 -62.17 0.03 -10.27
C ARG A 59 -60.79 0.18 -10.94
N LEU A 60 -60.73 0.73 -12.15
CA LEU A 60 -59.49 0.95 -12.88
C LEU A 60 -58.57 1.94 -12.14
N HIS A 61 -59.11 3.07 -11.68
CA HIS A 61 -58.34 4.05 -10.94
C HIS A 61 -57.78 3.49 -9.61
N ASN A 62 -58.51 2.61 -8.93
CA ASN A 62 -58.02 1.93 -7.73
C ASN A 62 -56.90 0.92 -8.06
N ALA A 63 -56.98 0.22 -9.19
CA ALA A 63 -55.90 -0.66 -9.66
C ALA A 63 -54.64 0.14 -10.00
N GLU A 64 -54.76 1.24 -10.76
CA GLU A 64 -53.64 2.12 -11.10
C GLU A 64 -52.97 2.72 -9.85
N LYS A 65 -53.76 3.13 -8.86
CA LYS A 65 -53.22 3.61 -7.57
C LYS A 65 -52.43 2.54 -6.83
N LYS A 66 -52.91 1.29 -6.86
CA LYS A 66 -52.21 0.16 -6.24
C LYS A 66 -50.88 -0.10 -6.94
N ASP A 67 -50.89 -0.20 -8.27
CA ASP A 67 -49.69 -0.45 -9.08
C ASP A 67 -48.67 0.66 -8.89
N LYS A 68 -49.12 1.92 -8.84
CA LYS A 68 -48.25 3.07 -8.57
C LYS A 68 -47.58 2.98 -7.19
N GLY A 69 -48.32 2.56 -6.15
CA GLY A 69 -47.77 2.35 -4.82
C GLY A 69 -46.70 1.25 -4.78
N GLU A 70 -46.90 0.15 -5.51
CA GLU A 70 -45.92 -0.93 -5.64
C GLU A 70 -44.65 -0.46 -6.39
N VAL A 71 -44.82 0.31 -7.46
CA VAL A 71 -43.71 0.91 -8.22
C VAL A 71 -42.89 1.87 -7.35
N ASP A 72 -43.55 2.75 -6.59
CA ASP A 72 -42.87 3.69 -5.70
C ASP A 72 -42.09 2.94 -4.60
N ALA A 73 -42.68 1.88 -4.01
CA ALA A 73 -41.99 1.04 -3.03
C ALA A 73 -40.76 0.33 -3.60
N LEU A 74 -40.86 -0.23 -4.80
CA LEU A 74 -39.72 -0.86 -5.49
C LEU A 74 -38.63 0.16 -5.83
N LYS A 75 -39.02 1.37 -6.24
CA LYS A 75 -38.09 2.46 -6.54
C LYS A 75 -37.29 2.88 -5.31
N ASP A 76 -37.95 2.99 -4.17
CA ASP A 76 -37.29 3.29 -2.89
C ASP A 76 -36.32 2.17 -2.47
N GLN A 77 -36.71 0.90 -2.67
CA GLN A 77 -35.84 -0.24 -2.39
C GLN A 77 -34.60 -0.26 -3.30
N VAL A 78 -34.76 -0.02 -4.60
CA VAL A 78 -33.64 0.06 -5.56
C VAL A 78 -32.71 1.21 -5.20
N LYS A 79 -33.24 2.38 -4.83
CA LYS A 79 -32.44 3.51 -4.38
C LYS A 79 -31.63 3.16 -3.14
N LYS A 80 -32.25 2.57 -2.13
CA LYS A 80 -31.56 2.13 -0.91
C LYS A 80 -30.42 1.15 -1.21
N MET A 81 -30.67 0.14 -2.04
CA MET A 81 -29.63 -0.82 -2.44
C MET A 81 -28.51 -0.14 -3.22
N THR A 82 -28.84 0.82 -4.09
CA THR A 82 -27.84 1.58 -4.86
C THR A 82 -26.95 2.40 -3.94
N ASP A 83 -27.53 3.07 -2.94
CA ASP A 83 -26.80 3.85 -1.95
C ASP A 83 -25.89 2.94 -1.09
N GLU A 84 -26.39 1.77 -0.68
CA GLU A 84 -25.59 0.77 0.06
C GLU A 84 -24.42 0.22 -0.78
N VAL A 85 -24.64 -0.08 -2.06
CA VAL A 85 -23.58 -0.54 -2.97
C VAL A 85 -22.53 0.55 -3.14
N LYS A 86 -22.95 1.81 -3.33
CA LYS A 86 -22.04 2.93 -3.46
C LYS A 86 -21.19 3.12 -2.20
N SER A 87 -21.81 3.08 -1.03
CA SER A 87 -21.10 3.15 0.26
C SER A 87 -20.08 2.02 0.41
N LYS A 88 -20.47 0.77 0.12
CA LYS A 88 -19.53 -0.37 0.17
C LYS A 88 -18.40 -0.23 -0.84
N GLN A 89 -18.66 0.30 -2.03
CA GLN A 89 -17.64 0.56 -3.04
C GLN A 89 -16.62 1.59 -2.55
N GLU A 90 -17.07 2.67 -1.91
CA GLU A 90 -16.19 3.68 -1.30
C GLU A 90 -15.31 3.07 -0.21
N HIS A 91 -15.88 2.22 0.67
CA HIS A 91 -15.12 1.50 1.69
C HIS A 91 -14.06 0.56 1.09
N ILE A 92 -14.38 -0.15 0.00
CA ILE A 92 -13.43 -1.02 -0.71
C ILE A 92 -12.27 -0.20 -1.27
N VAL A 93 -12.54 0.96 -1.87
CA VAL A 93 -11.50 1.84 -2.43
C VAL A 93 -10.58 2.35 -1.32
N VAL A 94 -11.14 2.82 -0.20
CA VAL A 94 -10.35 3.26 0.96
C VAL A 94 -9.51 2.10 1.52
N GLY A 95 -10.10 0.91 1.66
CA GLY A 95 -9.38 -0.28 2.12
C GLY A 95 -8.24 -0.68 1.17
N ALA A 96 -8.46 -0.62 -0.14
CA ALA A 96 -7.41 -0.91 -1.14
C ALA A 96 -6.24 0.08 -1.04
N GLN A 97 -6.53 1.37 -0.81
CA GLN A 97 -5.50 2.39 -0.62
C GLN A 97 -4.68 2.13 0.65
N GLN A 98 -5.33 1.78 1.77
CA GLN A 98 -4.64 1.43 3.01
C GLN A 98 -3.73 0.21 2.83
N VAL A 99 -4.21 -0.83 2.14
CA VAL A 99 -3.41 -2.02 1.84
C VAL A 99 -2.19 -1.66 0.97
N ALA A 100 -2.33 -0.78 -0.02
CA ALA A 100 -1.22 -0.33 -0.85
C ALA A 100 -0.17 0.43 -0.02
N THR A 101 -0.60 1.31 0.89
CA THR A 101 0.31 2.02 1.82
C THR A 101 1.07 1.04 2.72
N LEU A 102 0.35 0.13 3.39
CA LEU A 102 0.97 -0.86 4.28
C LEU A 102 1.96 -1.76 3.54
N ARG A 103 1.66 -2.18 2.30
CA ARG A 103 2.60 -2.95 1.48
C ARG A 103 3.89 -2.18 1.20
N THR A 104 3.77 -0.88 0.93
CA THR A 104 4.93 -0.02 0.68
C THR A 104 5.77 0.14 1.95
N GLU A 105 5.14 0.29 3.11
CA GLU A 105 5.85 0.38 4.40
C GLU A 105 6.56 -0.94 4.75
N VAL A 106 5.89 -2.07 4.57
CA VAL A 106 6.49 -3.40 4.77
C VAL A 106 7.70 -3.59 3.86
N GLN A 107 7.63 -3.19 2.59
CA GLN A 107 8.77 -3.29 1.68
C GLN A 107 9.97 -2.47 2.17
N LYS A 108 9.75 -1.22 2.61
CA LYS A 108 10.82 -0.37 3.16
C LYS A 108 11.47 -0.97 4.40
N LEU A 109 10.67 -1.57 5.28
CA LEU A 109 11.18 -2.26 6.46
C LEU A 109 11.99 -3.50 6.08
N GLN A 110 11.54 -4.28 5.09
CA GLN A 110 12.29 -5.43 4.58
C GLN A 110 13.64 -5.01 3.99
N ASP A 111 13.66 -3.94 3.18
CA ASP A 111 14.91 -3.42 2.61
C ASP A 111 15.88 -2.95 3.71
N THR A 112 15.35 -2.33 4.77
CA THR A 112 16.15 -1.90 5.94
C THR A 112 16.72 -3.09 6.69
N VAL A 113 15.92 -4.14 6.92
CA VAL A 113 16.39 -5.37 7.58
C VAL A 113 17.52 -6.02 6.77
N LEU A 114 17.38 -6.12 5.44
CA LEU A 114 18.42 -6.69 4.58
C LEU A 114 19.74 -5.92 4.68
N VAL A 115 19.68 -4.58 4.69
CA VAL A 115 20.89 -3.74 4.85
C VAL A 115 21.51 -3.94 6.23
N LEU A 116 20.72 -3.96 7.30
CA LEU A 116 21.21 -4.15 8.67
C LEU A 116 21.82 -5.54 8.88
N GLU A 117 21.23 -6.57 8.30
CA GLU A 117 21.78 -7.93 8.32
C GLU A 117 23.15 -8.00 7.62
N GLU A 118 23.29 -7.33 6.48
CA GLU A 118 24.56 -7.28 5.77
C GLU A 118 25.62 -6.48 6.53
N GLN A 119 25.24 -5.34 7.12
CA GLN A 119 26.12 -4.57 8.00
C GLN A 119 26.60 -5.40 9.20
N ALA A 120 25.71 -6.16 9.84
CA ALA A 120 26.07 -7.03 10.95
C ALA A 120 27.08 -8.11 10.54
N LYS A 121 26.93 -8.70 9.35
CA LYS A 121 27.89 -9.66 8.81
C LYS A 121 29.25 -9.01 8.54
N ILE A 122 29.29 -7.84 7.92
CA ILE A 122 30.54 -7.11 7.66
C ILE A 122 31.26 -6.83 8.97
N PHE A 123 30.57 -6.28 9.98
CA PHE A 123 31.19 -6.03 11.28
C PHE A 123 31.65 -7.30 11.99
N GLN A 124 30.92 -8.41 11.85
CA GLN A 124 31.37 -9.70 12.37
C GLN A 124 32.67 -10.14 11.69
N LEU A 125 32.76 -10.07 10.36
CA LEU A 125 33.95 -10.43 9.61
C LEU A 125 35.15 -9.54 9.98
N ASP A 126 34.93 -8.23 10.08
CA ASP A 126 35.97 -7.27 10.49
C ASP A 126 36.46 -7.56 11.92
N PHE A 127 35.54 -7.85 12.84
CA PHE A 127 35.88 -8.22 14.21
C PHE A 127 36.70 -9.51 14.27
N GLU A 128 36.31 -10.54 13.52
CA GLU A 128 37.05 -11.81 13.45
C GLU A 128 38.44 -11.63 12.83
N ALA A 129 38.55 -10.81 11.78
CA ALA A 129 39.83 -10.48 11.15
C ALA A 129 40.76 -9.73 12.13
N GLU A 130 40.25 -8.71 12.82
CA GLU A 130 41.01 -7.95 13.82
C GLU A 130 41.45 -8.84 14.98
N ARG A 131 40.55 -9.71 15.46
CA ARG A 131 40.87 -10.69 16.50
C ARG A 131 42.02 -11.59 16.06
N LYS A 132 41.96 -12.15 14.85
CA LYS A 132 43.02 -13.02 14.32
C LYS A 132 44.35 -12.27 14.16
N ALA A 133 44.31 -11.03 13.67
CA ALA A 133 45.50 -10.19 13.57
C ALA A 133 46.12 -9.94 14.95
N ARG A 134 45.29 -9.63 15.95
CA ARG A 134 45.72 -9.41 17.33
C ARG A 134 46.33 -10.66 17.97
N GLU A 135 45.71 -11.82 17.78
CA GLU A 135 46.25 -13.11 18.26
C GLU A 135 47.62 -13.41 17.62
N SER A 136 47.79 -13.11 16.32
CA SER A 136 49.08 -13.23 15.62
C SER A 136 50.14 -12.29 16.20
N VAL A 137 49.79 -11.03 16.48
CA VAL A 137 50.71 -10.04 17.06
C VAL A 137 51.14 -10.45 18.47
N ILE A 138 50.21 -10.96 19.29
CA ILE A 138 50.53 -11.45 20.64
C ILE A 138 51.49 -12.64 20.55
N THR A 139 51.21 -13.60 19.68
CA THR A 139 52.07 -14.78 19.48
C THR A 139 53.48 -14.38 19.05
N GLU A 140 53.59 -13.44 18.10
CA GLU A 140 54.89 -12.93 17.65
C GLU A 140 55.63 -12.16 18.74
N LYS A 141 54.91 -11.36 19.53
CA LYS A 141 55.47 -10.65 20.69
C LYS A 141 56.03 -11.65 21.71
N GLU A 142 55.30 -12.71 22.03
CA GLU A 142 55.76 -13.74 22.96
C GLU A 142 57.01 -14.45 22.45
N ARG A 143 57.06 -14.77 21.15
CA ARG A 143 58.26 -15.32 20.49
C ARG A 143 59.47 -14.39 20.64
N ILE A 144 59.32 -13.11 20.29
CA ILE A 144 60.41 -12.12 20.37
C ILE A 144 60.90 -11.95 21.81
N LEU A 145 59.99 -11.91 22.79
CA LEU A 145 60.37 -11.81 24.20
C LEU A 145 61.16 -13.03 24.66
N GLU A 146 60.81 -14.22 24.20
CA GLU A 146 61.54 -15.45 24.51
C GLU A 146 62.93 -15.46 23.86
N ASP A 147 63.04 -15.07 22.60
CA ASP A 147 64.33 -14.92 21.90
C ASP A 147 65.23 -13.90 22.62
N LEU A 148 64.65 -12.76 23.06
CA LEU A 148 65.37 -11.76 23.83
C LEU A 148 65.91 -12.31 25.14
N ARG A 149 65.11 -13.10 25.89
CA ARG A 149 65.57 -13.75 27.13
C ARG A 149 66.75 -14.70 26.86
N HIS A 150 66.66 -15.50 25.81
CA HIS A 150 67.75 -16.39 25.40
C HIS A 150 69.03 -15.62 25.05
N LEU A 151 68.92 -14.54 24.29
CA LEU A 151 70.06 -13.70 23.92
C LEU A 151 70.69 -13.00 25.14
N MET A 152 69.88 -12.46 26.04
CA MET A 152 70.35 -11.85 27.29
C MET A 152 71.11 -12.87 28.15
N LYS A 153 70.59 -14.09 28.28
CA LYS A 153 71.25 -15.18 29.01
C LYS A 153 72.61 -15.52 28.38
N ARG A 154 72.64 -15.73 27.05
CA ARG A 154 73.88 -16.04 26.32
C ARG A 154 74.90 -14.91 26.42
N ASN A 155 74.47 -13.65 26.33
CA ASN A 155 75.35 -12.49 26.49
C ASN A 155 75.93 -12.44 27.91
N THR A 156 75.11 -12.69 28.93
CA THR A 156 75.55 -12.79 30.33
C THR A 156 76.59 -13.89 30.53
N ASP A 157 76.36 -15.07 29.94
CA ASP A 157 77.28 -16.21 30.03
C ASP A 157 78.61 -15.92 29.30
N LEU A 158 78.58 -15.30 28.12
CA LEU A 158 79.79 -14.87 27.40
C LEU A 158 80.56 -13.77 28.15
N LEU A 159 79.87 -12.82 28.79
CA LEU A 159 80.51 -11.80 29.62
C LEU A 159 81.22 -12.42 30.83
N LYS A 160 80.64 -13.47 31.44
CA LYS A 160 81.30 -14.24 32.49
C LYS A 160 82.55 -14.94 31.93
N GLU A 161 82.45 -15.63 30.80
CA GLU A 161 83.57 -16.31 30.16
C GLU A 161 84.73 -15.34 29.83
N VAL A 162 84.42 -14.19 29.24
CA VAL A 162 85.43 -13.14 28.96
C VAL A 162 86.06 -12.61 30.24
N ASN A 163 85.27 -12.38 31.29
CA ASN A 163 85.78 -11.93 32.57
C ASN A 163 86.65 -13.00 33.26
N ASP A 164 86.26 -14.26 33.17
CA ASP A 164 87.03 -15.40 33.70
C ASP A 164 88.36 -15.55 32.97
N LEU A 165 88.38 -15.45 31.64
CA LEU A 165 89.62 -15.41 30.84
C LEU A 165 90.50 -14.20 31.16
N ARG A 166 89.89 -13.04 31.46
CA ARG A 166 90.63 -11.83 31.85
C ARG A 166 91.26 -11.96 33.23
N ASN A 167 90.56 -12.57 34.18
CA ASN A 167 91.00 -12.69 35.58
C ASN A 167 91.87 -13.94 35.82
N ASN A 168 91.73 -14.97 34.98
CA ASN A 168 92.58 -16.16 34.94
C ASN A 168 93.13 -16.31 33.51
N PRO A 169 94.07 -15.43 33.09
CA PRO A 169 94.71 -15.58 31.79
C PRO A 169 95.34 -16.98 31.73
N PRO A 170 95.19 -17.71 30.61
CA PRO A 170 95.85 -19.00 30.44
C PRO A 170 97.34 -18.83 30.73
N GLN A 171 97.89 -19.65 31.64
CA GLN A 171 99.35 -19.70 31.77
C GLN A 171 99.92 -20.16 30.43
N GLU A 172 100.59 -19.23 29.74
CA GLU A 172 101.38 -19.52 28.55
C GLU A 172 102.53 -20.45 28.93
N ASN A 173 102.28 -21.75 28.90
CA ASN A 173 103.33 -22.73 28.72
C ASN A 173 103.66 -22.79 27.22
N ALA A 174 104.69 -22.03 26.85
CA ALA A 174 105.66 -22.26 25.78
C ALA A 174 105.16 -22.62 24.36
N THR A 175 105.33 -21.70 23.40
CA THR A 175 106.30 -21.83 22.27
C THR A 175 106.10 -20.69 21.25
N PRO A 176 107.16 -19.96 20.82
CA PRO A 176 107.10 -19.12 19.63
C PRO A 176 107.40 -19.99 18.41
N SER A 177 106.44 -20.14 17.51
CA SER A 177 106.65 -20.79 16.20
C SER A 177 105.92 -20.00 15.13
N GLU A 178 106.75 -19.31 14.34
CA GLU A 178 106.63 -18.80 12.98
C GLU A 178 105.26 -18.39 12.37
N PRO A 179 105.20 -17.25 11.66
CA PRO A 179 104.05 -16.88 10.84
C PRO A 179 104.04 -17.70 9.54
N GLY A 180 103.29 -18.79 9.54
CA GLY A 180 102.93 -19.57 8.34
C GLY A 180 101.73 -18.97 7.59
N PRO A 181 101.65 -19.14 6.26
CA PRO A 181 100.93 -18.24 5.37
C PRO A 181 99.42 -18.45 5.34
N SER A 182 98.68 -17.35 5.22
CA SER A 182 97.23 -17.27 4.99
C SER A 182 96.72 -18.30 3.98
N PRO A 183 95.72 -19.14 4.34
CA PRO A 183 94.94 -19.83 3.33
C PRO A 183 93.99 -18.80 2.71
N ARG A 184 94.33 -18.40 1.49
CA ARG A 184 93.47 -17.65 0.57
C ARG A 184 92.15 -18.44 0.44
N ARG A 185 91.13 -18.00 1.18
CA ARG A 185 89.78 -18.55 1.08
C ARG A 185 89.33 -18.34 -0.36
N GLN A 186 89.15 -19.44 -1.08
CA GLN A 186 88.51 -19.44 -2.39
C GLN A 186 87.18 -18.70 -2.26
N GLU A 187 87.06 -17.57 -2.97
CA GLU A 187 85.78 -16.91 -3.23
C GLU A 187 84.92 -17.87 -4.03
N ARG A 188 84.15 -18.69 -3.32
CA ARG A 188 82.91 -19.25 -3.84
C ARG A 188 81.91 -18.10 -3.84
N THR A 189 81.58 -17.61 -5.02
CA THR A 189 80.47 -16.70 -5.27
C THR A 189 79.16 -17.27 -4.71
N PRO A 190 78.41 -16.52 -3.89
CA PRO A 190 76.97 -16.64 -3.82
C PRO A 190 76.36 -15.58 -4.75
N SER A 191 75.40 -16.03 -5.56
CA SER A 191 74.54 -15.28 -6.46
C SER A 191 73.98 -13.96 -5.88
N PRO A 192 73.49 -13.03 -6.74
CA PRO A 192 72.88 -11.77 -6.31
C PRO A 192 71.78 -12.00 -5.25
N PRO A 193 71.64 -11.12 -4.25
CA PRO A 193 70.58 -11.25 -3.28
C PRO A 193 69.22 -11.15 -3.99
N ALA A 194 68.33 -12.08 -3.66
CA ALA A 194 66.91 -11.96 -3.99
C ALA A 194 66.37 -10.61 -3.46
N PRO A 195 65.34 -10.02 -4.10
CA PRO A 195 64.79 -8.74 -3.68
C PRO A 195 64.34 -8.84 -2.23
N ARG A 196 64.81 -7.91 -1.39
CA ARG A 196 64.30 -7.75 -0.03
C ARG A 196 62.79 -7.47 -0.10
N PRO A 197 61.98 -7.95 0.86
CA PRO A 197 60.64 -7.43 1.05
C PRO A 197 60.77 -5.92 1.27
N GLN A 198 59.96 -5.19 0.52
CA GLN A 198 59.87 -3.74 0.44
C GLN A 198 60.25 -3.04 1.75
N ASP A 199 61.20 -2.11 1.65
CA ASP A 199 61.30 -0.97 2.55
C ASP A 199 59.91 -0.43 2.83
N ASP A 200 59.66 -0.05 4.09
CA ASP A 200 58.47 0.63 4.54
C ASP A 200 58.13 1.79 3.59
N VAL A 201 57.24 1.52 2.63
CA VAL A 201 56.62 2.54 1.81
C VAL A 201 55.67 3.24 2.77
N ILE A 202 56.16 4.27 3.44
CA ILE A 202 55.31 5.29 4.05
C ILE A 202 54.33 5.69 2.94
N PRO A 203 53.03 5.36 3.03
CA PRO A 203 52.10 5.70 1.98
C PRO A 203 52.14 7.21 1.81
N ALA A 204 52.30 7.69 0.58
CA ALA A 204 52.26 9.12 0.32
C ALA A 204 51.00 9.70 1.02
N PRO A 205 51.12 10.80 1.78
CA PRO A 205 50.00 11.32 2.54
C PRO A 205 48.81 11.54 1.60
N LYS A 206 47.68 10.92 1.94
CA LYS A 206 46.46 10.99 1.13
C LYS A 206 46.06 12.46 0.99
N ARG A 207 45.92 12.90 -0.26
CA ARG A 207 45.46 14.25 -0.60
C ARG A 207 44.06 14.16 -1.16
N TYR A 208 43.17 14.97 -0.61
CA TYR A 208 41.79 15.07 -1.05
C TYR A 208 41.57 16.47 -1.61
N PHE A 209 40.78 16.58 -2.67
CA PHE A 209 40.49 17.84 -3.34
C PHE A 209 39.00 18.13 -3.26
N CYS A 210 38.66 19.42 -3.19
CA CYS A 210 37.27 19.84 -3.29
C CYS A 210 36.70 19.43 -4.67
N PRO A 211 35.48 18.86 -4.74
CA PRO A 211 34.85 18.46 -6.00
C PRO A 211 34.33 19.66 -6.82
N ASN A 212 34.29 20.87 -6.25
CA ASN A 212 33.94 22.07 -7.00
C ASN A 212 35.09 22.44 -7.96
N PRO A 213 34.90 22.43 -9.29
CA PRO A 213 35.97 22.71 -10.26
C PRO A 213 36.55 24.12 -10.17
N GLU A 214 35.80 25.08 -9.60
CA GLU A 214 36.28 26.44 -9.34
C GLU A 214 37.05 26.55 -8.01
N CYS A 215 37.03 25.49 -7.19
CA CYS A 215 37.71 25.42 -5.89
C CYS A 215 38.80 24.35 -5.90
N ASN A 216 40.06 24.76 -6.01
CA ASN A 216 41.20 23.85 -6.08
C ASN A 216 41.87 23.60 -4.71
N LEU A 217 41.11 23.69 -3.63
CA LEU A 217 41.63 23.50 -2.27
C LEU A 217 41.92 22.02 -1.98
N MET A 218 43.06 21.79 -1.33
CA MET A 218 43.60 20.46 -1.01
C MET A 218 43.65 20.25 0.50
N PHE A 219 43.25 19.06 0.92
CA PHE A 219 43.14 18.64 2.30
C PHE A 219 43.89 17.33 2.53
N THR A 220 44.41 17.16 3.75
CA THR A 220 45.18 15.97 4.15
C THR A 220 44.32 14.94 4.89
N THR A 221 43.11 15.31 5.30
CA THR A 221 42.11 14.47 5.97
C THR A 221 40.71 14.78 5.45
N LEU A 222 39.73 13.89 5.68
CA LEU A 222 38.37 14.01 5.17
C LEU A 222 37.53 15.05 5.93
N ASP A 223 37.67 15.16 7.26
CA ASP A 223 36.80 16.05 8.06
C ASP A 223 36.89 17.54 7.65
N PRO A 224 38.09 18.12 7.43
CA PRO A 224 38.19 19.50 6.96
C PRO A 224 37.66 19.69 5.54
N LEU A 225 37.79 18.66 4.69
CA LEU A 225 37.23 18.68 3.35
C LEU A 225 35.69 18.65 3.41
N GLN A 226 35.09 17.80 4.24
CA GLN A 226 33.63 17.70 4.37
C GLN A 226 33.03 19.03 4.81
N LEU A 227 33.60 19.66 5.85
CA LEU A 227 33.18 20.97 6.32
C LEU A 227 33.32 22.03 5.21
N HIS A 228 34.43 22.00 4.48
CA HIS A 228 34.64 22.92 3.36
C HIS A 228 33.63 22.70 2.23
N VAL A 229 33.30 21.46 1.86
CA VAL A 229 32.38 21.14 0.75
C VAL A 229 30.97 21.65 1.04
N ILE A 230 30.51 21.50 2.29
CA ILE A 230 29.21 22.02 2.74
C ILE A 230 29.11 23.52 2.47
N THR A 231 30.13 24.28 2.90
CA THR A 231 30.17 25.73 2.65
C THR A 231 30.44 26.09 1.19
N CYS A 232 31.33 25.37 0.50
CA CYS A 232 31.79 25.70 -0.84
C CYS A 232 30.74 25.44 -1.92
N LEU A 233 29.87 24.46 -1.69
CA LEU A 233 28.74 24.15 -2.57
C LEU A 233 27.44 24.80 -2.11
N ASN A 234 27.46 25.64 -1.06
CA ASN A 234 26.27 26.21 -0.41
C ASN A 234 25.20 25.15 -0.13
N LEU A 235 25.63 23.99 0.38
CA LEU A 235 24.71 22.98 0.87
C LEU A 235 24.33 23.44 2.27
N ASP A 236 23.20 24.12 2.41
CA ASP A 236 22.63 24.43 3.72
C ASP A 236 22.31 23.10 4.44
N ASP A 237 22.60 23.04 5.75
CA ASP A 237 22.37 21.88 6.63
C ASP A 237 20.92 21.36 6.58
#